data_AF-A0A374HKG1-F1
#
_entry.id   AF-A0A374HKG1-F1
#
_cell.length_a   1.000
_cell.length_b   1.000
_cell.length_c   1.000
_cell.angle_alpha   90.00
_cell.angle_beta   90.00
_cell.angle_gamma   90.00
#
_symmetry.space_group_name_H-M   'P 1'
#
loop_
_entity.id
_entity.type
_entity.pdbx_description
1 polymer ?
#
loop_
_entity_poly.entity_id
_entity_poly.type
_entity_poly.pdbx_seq_one_letter_code
_entity_poly.pdbx_strand_id
1 'polypeptide(L)'
;MSNINTNLNIKTRVRLYVLYDIIKNLSESFGFPKTIEETLQKGIKEKQILSSVYAYYLDDNEKAVGKVSFEIDWQTYEMYASTESGSEIMIDDKIPLVDQFANWASDIIKYVTEMREKLGVNDIKVYYRYRPEIRNDAIKDKEADEFLGLVKSDKKIEFNNEKAENFARQMTYVSEMLPELKINIQSK
;
A
#
# COMPACT_ATOMS: atom_id res chain seq x y z
N MET A 1 20.26 7.43 -35.14
CA MET A 1 20.45 7.14 -33.71
C MET A 1 19.24 7.70 -32.98
N SER A 2 18.40 6.82 -32.44
CA SER A 2 17.24 7.24 -31.64
C SER A 2 17.77 7.77 -30.31
N ASN A 3 17.61 9.08 -30.06
CA ASN A 3 17.81 9.65 -28.73
C ASN A 3 16.79 8.99 -27.80
N ILE A 4 17.24 7.97 -27.06
CA ILE A 4 16.48 7.41 -25.95
C ILE A 4 16.28 8.57 -24.98
N ASN A 5 15.02 8.96 -24.77
CA ASN A 5 14.64 10.08 -23.92
C ASN A 5 14.91 9.70 -22.45
N THR A 6 16.18 9.72 -22.06
CA THR A 6 16.68 9.40 -20.71
C THR A 6 16.09 10.30 -19.64
N ASN A 7 15.66 11.51 -20.01
CA ASN A 7 14.97 12.45 -19.14
C ASN A 7 13.56 11.98 -18.76
N LEU A 8 12.83 11.30 -19.66
CA LEU A 8 11.54 10.68 -19.34
C LEU A 8 11.73 9.50 -18.35
N ASN A 9 12.79 8.71 -18.53
CA ASN A 9 13.06 7.52 -17.73
C ASN A 9 13.52 7.83 -16.28
N ILE A 10 14.25 8.92 -16.06
CA ILE A 10 14.65 9.35 -14.70
C ILE A 10 13.47 9.99 -13.97
N LYS A 11 12.67 10.81 -14.64
CA LYS A 11 11.55 11.55 -14.03
C LYS A 11 10.38 10.63 -13.63
N THR A 12 10.03 9.64 -14.47
CA THR A 12 9.05 8.60 -14.11
C THR A 12 9.49 7.79 -12.89
N ARG A 13 10.80 7.60 -12.68
CA ARG A 13 11.29 6.87 -11.49
C ARG A 13 11.09 7.64 -10.19
N VAL A 14 11.15 8.97 -10.17
CA VAL A 14 10.98 9.74 -8.92
C VAL A 14 9.60 9.51 -8.31
N ARG A 15 8.53 9.60 -9.12
CA ARG A 15 7.16 9.34 -8.67
C ARG A 15 6.99 7.91 -8.13
N LEU A 16 7.58 6.92 -8.81
CA LEU A 16 7.57 5.53 -8.34
C LEU A 16 8.25 5.36 -6.99
N TYR A 17 9.37 6.05 -6.78
CA TYR A 17 10.13 5.97 -5.53
C TYR A 17 9.33 6.64 -4.41
N VAL A 18 8.74 7.80 -4.66
CA VAL A 18 7.84 8.47 -3.71
C VAL A 18 6.65 7.59 -3.35
N LEU A 19 5.98 6.99 -4.33
CA LEU A 19 4.87 6.06 -4.09
C LEU A 19 5.29 4.88 -3.20
N TYR A 20 6.43 4.26 -3.52
CA TYR A 20 7.01 3.19 -2.72
C TYR A 20 7.34 3.64 -1.29
N ASP A 21 8.03 4.77 -1.12
CA ASP A 21 8.47 5.28 0.18
C ASP A 21 7.28 5.66 1.06
N ILE A 22 6.21 6.24 0.49
CA ILE A 22 4.96 6.52 1.21
C ILE A 22 4.30 5.22 1.68
N ILE A 23 4.13 4.23 0.80
CA ILE A 23 3.52 2.95 1.16
C ILE A 23 4.35 2.25 2.24
N LYS A 24 5.68 2.27 2.12
CA LYS A 24 6.60 1.71 3.12
C LYS A 24 6.42 2.39 4.47
N ASN A 25 6.54 3.72 4.53
CA ASN A 25 6.48 4.48 5.78
C ASN A 25 5.11 4.36 6.46
N LEU A 26 4.02 4.36 5.68
CA LEU A 26 2.68 4.12 6.23
C LEU A 26 2.50 2.68 6.71
N SER A 27 3.02 1.69 5.98
CA SER A 27 2.98 0.29 6.41
C SER A 27 3.69 0.11 7.76
N GLU A 28 4.88 0.69 7.93
CA GLU A 28 5.60 0.70 9.20
C GLU A 28 4.80 1.37 10.31
N SER A 29 4.25 2.57 10.04
CA SER A 29 3.44 3.33 11.00
C SER A 29 2.16 2.59 11.42
N PHE A 30 1.59 1.81 10.49
CA PHE A 30 0.41 0.96 10.73
C PHE A 30 0.75 -0.38 11.40
N GLY A 31 2.03 -0.64 11.68
CA GLY A 31 2.52 -1.81 12.39
C GLY A 31 2.65 -3.06 11.52
N PHE A 32 2.72 -2.93 10.19
CA PHE A 32 2.94 -4.08 9.33
C PHE A 32 4.31 -4.72 9.64
N PRO A 33 4.47 -6.04 9.51
CA PRO A 33 5.75 -6.71 9.78
C PRO A 33 6.86 -6.19 8.87
N LYS A 34 8.07 -5.97 9.41
CA LYS A 34 9.23 -5.50 8.62
C LYS A 34 9.59 -6.41 7.44
N THR A 35 9.24 -7.69 7.51
CA THR A 35 9.50 -8.69 6.47
C THR A 35 8.86 -8.34 5.12
N ILE A 36 7.87 -7.45 5.08
CA ILE A 36 7.22 -7.05 3.83
C ILE A 36 8.04 -6.09 2.98
N GLU A 37 9.05 -5.42 3.56
CA GLU A 37 9.77 -4.33 2.89
C GLU A 37 10.40 -4.78 1.57
N GLU A 38 11.01 -5.97 1.57
CA GLU A 38 11.58 -6.55 0.35
C GLU A 38 10.51 -6.82 -0.71
N THR A 39 9.35 -7.33 -0.30
CA THR A 39 8.21 -7.57 -1.20
C THR A 39 7.67 -6.25 -1.77
N LEU A 40 7.57 -5.19 -0.97
CA LEU A 40 7.16 -3.86 -1.43
C LEU A 40 8.16 -3.31 -2.44
N GLN A 41 9.46 -3.44 -2.16
CA GLN A 41 10.51 -2.96 -3.05
C GLN A 41 10.44 -3.68 -4.41
N LYS A 42 10.47 -5.01 -4.41
CA LYS A 42 10.40 -5.82 -5.63
C LYS A 42 9.08 -5.59 -6.37
N GLY A 43 7.98 -5.63 -5.63
CA GLY A 43 6.62 -5.64 -6.15
C GLY A 43 6.09 -4.29 -6.61
N ILE A 44 6.58 -3.17 -6.07
CA ILE A 44 6.15 -1.83 -6.48
C ILE A 44 7.24 -1.17 -7.31
N LYS A 45 8.46 -1.06 -6.75
CA LYS A 45 9.53 -0.23 -7.32
C LYS A 45 10.29 -0.91 -8.46
N GLU A 46 10.55 -2.22 -8.37
CA GLU A 46 11.38 -2.91 -9.38
C GLU A 46 10.57 -3.43 -10.57
N LYS A 47 9.41 -4.05 -10.31
CA LYS A 47 8.60 -4.72 -11.35
C LYS A 47 7.16 -4.25 -11.45
N GLN A 48 6.69 -3.38 -10.56
CA GLN A 48 5.32 -2.84 -10.56
C GLN A 48 4.26 -3.97 -10.69
N ILE A 49 4.43 -5.04 -9.93
CA ILE A 49 3.59 -6.25 -9.91
C ILE A 49 2.34 -6.03 -9.04
N LEU A 50 2.48 -5.34 -7.92
CA LEU A 50 1.45 -5.24 -6.89
C LEU A 50 0.40 -4.19 -7.26
N SER A 51 -0.88 -4.58 -7.29
CA SER A 51 -2.01 -3.65 -7.35
C SER A 51 -2.54 -3.31 -5.97
N SER A 52 -2.31 -4.17 -4.97
CA SER A 52 -2.71 -3.86 -3.59
C SER A 52 -1.84 -4.57 -2.56
N VAL A 53 -1.69 -3.93 -1.41
CA VAL A 53 -1.10 -4.48 -0.19
C VAL A 53 -2.13 -4.27 0.92
N TYR A 54 -2.49 -5.31 1.67
CA TYR A 54 -3.47 -5.17 2.73
C TYR A 54 -3.15 -6.04 3.93
N ALA A 55 -3.41 -5.51 5.12
CA ALA A 55 -3.23 -6.20 6.39
C ALA A 55 -4.58 -6.43 7.06
N TYR A 56 -4.75 -7.62 7.61
CA TYR A 56 -5.78 -7.90 8.60
C TYR A 56 -5.17 -7.85 9.99
N TYR A 57 -5.84 -7.13 10.88
CA TYR A 57 -5.50 -7.02 12.29
C TYR A 57 -6.34 -8.03 13.05
N LEU A 58 -5.68 -9.02 13.64
CA LEU A 58 -6.33 -10.18 14.23
C LEU A 58 -6.31 -10.09 15.75
N ASP A 59 -7.38 -10.59 16.37
CA ASP A 59 -7.46 -10.77 17.81
C ASP A 59 -6.99 -12.18 18.25
N ASP A 60 -7.07 -12.44 19.55
CA ASP A 60 -6.73 -13.73 20.16
C ASP A 60 -7.48 -14.95 19.62
N ASN A 61 -8.58 -14.75 18.89
CA ASN A 61 -9.33 -15.82 18.24
C ASN A 61 -8.99 -15.97 16.75
N GLU A 62 -7.91 -15.34 16.28
CA GLU A 62 -7.53 -15.21 14.87
C GLU A 62 -8.60 -14.55 13.99
N LYS A 63 -9.55 -13.80 14.56
CA LYS A 63 -10.58 -13.09 13.79
C LYS A 63 -10.14 -11.66 13.53
N ALA A 64 -10.45 -11.15 12.36
CA ALA A 64 -10.14 -9.77 12.00
C ALA A 64 -11.02 -8.79 12.78
N VAL A 65 -10.39 -7.84 13.46
CA VAL A 65 -11.06 -6.67 14.08
C VAL A 65 -10.83 -5.40 13.25
N GLY A 66 -9.89 -5.48 12.30
CA GLY A 66 -9.57 -4.39 11.41
C GLY A 66 -8.89 -4.86 10.12
N LYS A 67 -8.94 -3.99 9.11
CA LYS A 67 -8.25 -4.15 7.84
C LYS A 67 -7.75 -2.79 7.36
N VAL A 68 -6.51 -2.75 6.93
CA VAL A 68 -5.94 -1.62 6.18
C VAL A 68 -5.52 -2.12 4.80
N SER A 69 -5.77 -1.34 3.75
CA SER A 69 -5.30 -1.65 2.40
C SER A 69 -4.78 -0.42 1.68
N PHE A 70 -3.64 -0.58 1.01
CA PHE A 70 -3.12 0.31 -0.02
C PHE A 70 -3.49 -0.27 -1.39
N GLU A 71 -4.21 0.49 -2.20
CA GLU A 71 -4.56 0.16 -3.58
C GLU A 71 -3.82 1.12 -4.52
N ILE A 72 -3.12 0.57 -5.51
CA ILE A 72 -2.35 1.32 -6.50
C ILE A 72 -3.05 1.25 -7.84
N ASP A 73 -3.49 2.40 -8.35
CA ASP A 73 -3.99 2.55 -9.70
C ASP A 73 -2.84 2.88 -10.65
N TRP A 74 -2.30 1.83 -11.29
CA TRP A 74 -1.19 1.94 -12.22
C TRP A 74 -1.54 2.75 -13.48
N GLN A 75 -2.81 2.77 -13.90
CA GLN A 75 -3.23 3.58 -15.05
C GLN A 75 -3.18 5.07 -14.70
N THR A 76 -3.68 5.43 -13.51
CA THR A 76 -3.57 6.79 -12.99
C THR A 76 -2.09 7.18 -12.80
N TYR A 77 -1.28 6.29 -12.23
CA TYR A 77 0.17 6.51 -12.10
C TYR A 77 0.84 6.81 -13.46
N GLU A 78 0.58 5.99 -14.48
CA GLU A 78 1.16 6.17 -15.82
C GLU A 78 0.75 7.50 -16.45
N MET A 79 -0.52 7.91 -16.27
CA MET A 79 -1.02 9.20 -16.72
C MET A 79 -0.27 10.34 -16.04
N TYR A 80 -0.20 10.38 -14.71
CA TYR A 80 0.47 11.47 -13.99
C TYR A 80 1.98 11.49 -14.22
N ALA A 81 2.63 10.32 -14.28
CA ALA A 81 4.06 10.22 -14.56
C ALA A 81 4.44 10.74 -15.97
N SER A 82 3.48 10.88 -16.87
CA SER A 82 3.67 11.44 -18.22
C SER A 82 3.46 12.96 -18.31
N THR A 83 2.96 13.61 -17.25
CA THR A 83 2.67 15.06 -17.21
C THR A 83 3.82 15.89 -16.61
N GLU A 84 3.94 17.17 -16.99
CA GLU A 84 4.92 18.09 -16.39
C GLU A 84 4.73 18.25 -14.86
N SER A 85 3.49 18.29 -14.37
CA SER A 85 3.13 18.32 -12.94
C SER A 85 3.49 17.05 -12.17
N GLY A 86 3.54 15.89 -12.83
CA GLY A 86 4.06 14.66 -12.23
C GLY A 86 5.58 14.50 -12.41
N SER A 87 6.21 15.38 -13.18
CA SER A 87 7.64 15.37 -13.51
C SER A 87 8.51 16.19 -12.55
N GLU A 88 7.88 17.03 -11.73
CA GLU A 88 8.50 17.85 -10.69
C GLU A 88 7.72 17.69 -9.38
N ILE A 89 8.18 16.76 -8.54
CA ILE A 89 7.69 16.62 -7.18
C ILE A 89 8.64 17.45 -6.30
N MET A 90 8.20 18.62 -5.84
CA MET A 90 8.96 19.39 -4.86
C MET A 90 8.88 18.68 -3.51
N ILE A 91 10.01 18.13 -3.05
CA ILE A 91 10.16 17.51 -1.73
C ILE A 91 10.95 18.48 -0.85
N ASP A 92 10.35 18.91 0.24
CA ASP A 92 11.06 19.60 1.33
C ASP A 92 11.72 18.54 2.22
N ASP A 93 13.04 18.49 2.28
CA ASP A 93 13.77 17.51 3.08
C ASP A 93 13.63 17.73 4.60
N LYS A 94 13.05 18.87 5.02
CA LYS A 94 12.80 19.21 6.43
C LYS A 94 11.47 18.66 6.95
N ILE A 95 10.57 18.23 6.06
CA ILE A 95 9.24 17.71 6.43
C ILE A 95 9.20 16.21 6.09
N PRO A 96 8.71 15.32 6.98
CA PRO A 96 8.56 13.91 6.64
C PRO A 96 7.75 13.73 5.36
N LEU A 97 8.21 12.83 4.46
CA LEU A 97 7.55 12.60 3.17
C LEU A 97 6.06 12.28 3.34
N VAL A 98 5.72 11.49 4.35
CA VAL A 98 4.30 11.16 4.63
C VAL A 98 3.45 12.41 4.92
N ASP A 99 3.99 13.38 5.66
CA ASP A 99 3.27 14.59 6.04
C ASP A 99 3.12 15.56 4.85
N GLN A 100 4.07 15.56 3.92
CA GLN A 100 3.99 16.37 2.70
C GLN A 100 2.93 15.87 1.72
N PHE A 101 2.73 14.55 1.65
CA PHE A 101 1.85 13.93 0.66
C PHE A 101 0.48 13.55 1.23
N ALA A 102 0.32 13.57 2.55
CA ALA A 102 -0.94 13.26 3.19
C ALA A 102 -1.08 14.08 4.48
N ASN A 103 -1.70 15.25 4.40
CA ASN A 103 -2.05 16.06 5.58
C ASN A 103 -2.90 15.30 6.61
N TRP A 104 -3.58 14.24 6.18
CA TRP A 104 -4.38 13.33 7.00
C TRP A 104 -3.58 12.16 7.58
N ALA A 105 -2.29 12.02 7.25
CA ALA A 105 -1.46 10.89 7.65
C ALA A 105 -1.35 10.73 9.16
N SER A 106 -1.14 11.83 9.88
CA SER A 106 -1.05 11.81 11.35
C SER A 106 -2.35 11.31 11.99
N ASP A 107 -3.51 11.76 11.48
CA ASP A 107 -4.82 11.36 11.96
C ASP A 107 -5.11 9.87 11.69
N ILE A 108 -4.77 9.36 10.51
CA ILE A 108 -4.95 7.93 10.20
C ILE A 108 -4.01 7.06 11.01
N ILE A 109 -2.76 7.48 11.24
CA ILE A 109 -1.77 6.71 12.00
C ILE A 109 -2.25 6.62 13.44
N LYS A 110 -2.71 7.74 14.00
CA LYS A 110 -3.32 7.77 15.33
C LYS A 110 -4.54 6.85 15.40
N TYR A 111 -5.44 6.93 14.43
CA TYR A 111 -6.62 6.07 14.39
C TYR A 111 -6.27 4.58 14.36
N VAL A 112 -5.33 4.17 13.49
CA VAL A 112 -4.92 2.76 13.36
C VAL A 112 -4.26 2.28 14.64
N THR A 113 -3.41 3.10 15.27
CA THR A 113 -2.79 2.77 16.55
C THR A 113 -3.83 2.58 17.66
N GLU A 114 -4.77 3.52 17.82
CA GLU A 114 -5.85 3.40 18.81
C GLU A 114 -6.73 2.18 18.55
N MET A 115 -7.03 1.89 17.28
CA MET A 115 -7.82 0.73 16.87
C MET A 115 -7.12 -0.59 17.27
N ARG A 116 -5.81 -0.69 17.05
CA ARG A 116 -5.02 -1.87 17.42
C ARG A 116 -5.04 -2.12 18.93
N GLU A 117 -4.85 -1.06 19.71
CA GLU A 117 -4.83 -1.13 21.17
C GLU A 117 -6.21 -1.49 21.73
N LYS A 118 -7.26 -0.76 21.31
CA LYS A 118 -8.62 -0.91 21.87
C LYS A 118 -9.28 -2.23 21.47
N LEU A 119 -8.98 -2.76 20.29
CA LEU A 119 -9.56 -4.03 19.82
C LEU A 119 -8.72 -5.26 20.20
N GLY A 120 -7.61 -5.07 20.92
CA GLY A 120 -6.76 -6.16 21.39
C GLY A 120 -6.14 -6.95 20.25
N VAL A 121 -5.51 -6.24 19.30
CA VAL A 121 -4.82 -6.88 18.17
C VAL A 121 -3.57 -7.60 18.68
N ASN A 122 -3.46 -8.89 18.36
CA ASN A 122 -2.30 -9.71 18.71
C ASN A 122 -1.39 -10.03 17.52
N ASP A 123 -1.94 -10.02 16.30
CA ASP A 123 -1.26 -10.45 15.08
C ASP A 123 -1.73 -9.62 13.89
N ILE A 124 -0.84 -9.46 12.91
CA ILE A 124 -1.08 -8.69 11.69
C ILE A 124 -0.67 -9.54 10.50
N LYS A 125 -1.66 -10.01 9.73
CA LYS A 125 -1.42 -10.82 8.52
C LYS A 125 -1.51 -9.95 7.28
N VAL A 126 -0.40 -9.84 6.55
CA VAL A 126 -0.30 -9.05 5.32
C VAL A 126 -0.48 -9.94 4.09
N TYR A 127 -1.19 -9.41 3.12
CA TYR A 127 -1.53 -10.03 1.87
C TYR A 127 -1.31 -9.07 0.72
N TYR A 128 -1.13 -9.65 -0.46
CA TYR A 128 -0.83 -8.92 -1.68
C TYR A 128 -1.83 -9.29 -2.76
N ARG A 129 -2.08 -8.35 -3.65
CA ARG A 129 -2.82 -8.59 -4.88
C ARG A 129 -1.98 -8.12 -6.05
N TYR A 130 -1.81 -8.98 -7.03
CA TYR A 130 -1.11 -8.62 -8.27
C TYR A 130 -2.03 -7.83 -9.20
N ARG A 131 -1.43 -7.11 -10.14
CA ARG A 131 -2.14 -6.45 -11.22
C ARG A 131 -2.98 -7.45 -12.03
N PRO A 132 -4.16 -7.06 -12.53
CA PRO A 132 -5.04 -7.95 -13.28
C PRO A 132 -4.35 -8.71 -14.42
N GLU A 133 -3.50 -8.04 -15.18
CA GLU A 133 -2.72 -8.58 -16.31
C GLU A 133 -1.63 -9.58 -15.91
N ILE A 134 -1.28 -9.64 -14.62
CA ILE A 134 -0.38 -10.65 -14.04
C ILE A 134 -1.23 -11.78 -13.47
N ARG A 135 -2.17 -11.49 -12.57
CA ARG A 135 -2.95 -12.52 -11.86
C ARG A 135 -3.87 -13.35 -12.77
N ASN A 136 -4.30 -12.78 -13.89
CA ASN A 136 -5.19 -13.45 -14.85
C ASN A 136 -4.40 -14.30 -15.86
N ASP A 137 -3.07 -14.25 -15.83
CA ASP A 137 -2.16 -15.03 -16.66
C ASP A 137 -1.40 -16.01 -15.77
N ALA A 138 -1.69 -17.30 -15.90
CA ALA A 138 -1.13 -18.32 -15.00
C ALA A 138 0.40 -18.41 -15.02
N ILE A 139 1.04 -18.05 -16.15
CA ILE A 139 2.50 -18.05 -16.24
C ILE A 139 3.05 -16.86 -15.47
N LYS A 140 2.51 -15.65 -15.71
CA LYS A 140 2.95 -14.44 -15.01
C LYS A 140 2.64 -14.46 -13.52
N ASP A 141 1.50 -15.02 -13.12
CA ASP A 141 1.11 -15.19 -11.72
C ASP A 141 2.16 -16.03 -10.97
N LYS A 142 2.57 -17.15 -11.57
CA LYS A 142 3.61 -18.02 -11.00
C LYS A 142 4.99 -17.36 -10.99
N GLU A 143 5.38 -16.70 -12.07
CA GLU A 143 6.65 -15.96 -12.13
C GLU A 143 6.71 -14.84 -11.06
N ALA A 144 5.57 -14.18 -10.80
CA ALA A 144 5.45 -13.17 -9.75
C ALA A 144 5.59 -13.77 -8.35
N ASP A 145 4.94 -14.91 -8.07
CA ASP A 145 5.11 -15.64 -6.81
C ASP A 145 6.57 -15.99 -6.55
N GLU A 146 7.25 -16.56 -7.54
CA GLU A 146 8.68 -16.94 -7.46
C GLU A 146 9.57 -15.72 -7.23
N PHE A 147 9.35 -14.62 -7.95
CA PHE A 147 10.14 -13.40 -7.83
C PHE A 147 9.96 -12.70 -6.48
N LEU A 148 8.73 -12.65 -5.98
CA LEU A 148 8.38 -12.00 -4.71
C LEU A 148 8.60 -12.91 -3.49
N GLY A 149 8.88 -14.20 -3.69
CA GLY A 149 9.02 -15.18 -2.62
C GLY A 149 7.69 -15.43 -1.88
N LEU A 150 6.57 -15.32 -2.59
CA LEU A 150 5.22 -15.42 -2.02
C LEU A 150 4.61 -16.78 -2.32
N VAL A 151 3.62 -17.13 -1.50
CA VAL A 151 2.76 -18.30 -1.72
C VAL A 151 1.32 -17.87 -1.72
N LYS A 152 0.53 -18.48 -2.60
CA LYS A 152 -0.89 -18.22 -2.69
C LYS A 152 -1.59 -18.60 -1.38
N SER A 153 -2.48 -17.73 -0.90
CA SER A 153 -3.29 -17.99 0.27
C SER A 153 -4.74 -18.23 -0.12
N ASP A 154 -5.28 -19.37 0.30
CA ASP A 154 -6.71 -19.68 0.20
C ASP A 154 -7.46 -19.38 1.51
N LYS A 155 -6.77 -18.83 2.52
CA LYS A 155 -7.36 -18.56 3.84
C LYS A 155 -8.32 -17.38 3.73
N LYS A 156 -9.60 -17.65 3.98
CA LYS A 156 -10.60 -16.62 4.19
C LYS A 156 -10.51 -16.13 5.64
N ILE A 157 -10.22 -14.85 5.83
CA ILE A 157 -10.23 -14.22 7.16
C ILE A 157 -11.64 -13.70 7.43
N GLU A 158 -12.20 -14.10 8.58
CA GLU A 158 -13.51 -13.68 9.05
C GLU A 158 -13.38 -12.52 10.05
N PHE A 159 -14.34 -11.59 10.02
CA PHE A 159 -14.36 -10.47 10.95
C PHE A 159 -15.04 -10.83 12.27
N ASN A 160 -14.56 -10.23 13.36
CA ASN A 160 -15.16 -10.33 14.69
C ASN A 160 -16.18 -9.20 14.91
N ASN A 161 -17.40 -9.41 14.40
CA ASN A 161 -18.47 -8.41 14.46
C ASN A 161 -18.87 -8.00 15.90
N GLU A 162 -18.58 -8.83 16.91
CA GLU A 162 -18.95 -8.55 18.31
C GLU A 162 -18.06 -7.50 18.97
N LYS A 163 -16.77 -7.43 18.57
CA LYS A 163 -15.81 -6.47 19.14
C LYS A 163 -15.95 -5.06 18.57
N ALA A 164 -16.69 -4.89 17.49
CA ALA A 164 -16.64 -3.68 16.70
C ALA A 164 -17.84 -2.75 16.82
N GLU A 165 -18.87 -3.08 17.58
CA GLU A 165 -20.04 -2.19 17.70
C GLU A 165 -19.67 -0.76 18.11
N ASN A 166 -18.60 -0.59 18.91
CA ASN A 166 -18.12 0.72 19.38
C ASN A 166 -16.96 1.32 18.56
N PHE A 167 -16.40 0.59 17.59
CA PHE A 167 -15.24 1.03 16.79
C PHE A 167 -15.43 0.83 15.28
N ALA A 168 -16.62 0.43 14.84
CA ALA A 168 -16.92 0.18 13.44
C ALA A 168 -16.76 1.47 12.62
N ARG A 169 -15.83 1.44 11.66
CA ARG A 169 -15.58 2.57 10.78
C ARG A 169 -15.09 2.07 9.44
N GLN A 170 -15.50 2.75 8.39
CA GLN A 170 -14.95 2.57 7.06
C GLN A 170 -14.52 3.94 6.55
N MET A 171 -13.24 4.05 6.21
CA MET A 171 -12.65 5.29 5.71
C MET A 171 -11.82 4.99 4.47
N THR A 172 -11.86 5.93 3.55
CA THR A 172 -11.07 5.91 2.31
C THR A 172 -10.39 7.25 2.17
N TYR A 173 -9.09 7.21 1.92
CA TYR A 173 -8.25 8.38 1.74
C TYR A 173 -7.55 8.30 0.38
N VAL A 174 -7.52 9.42 -0.31
CA VAL A 174 -6.80 9.61 -1.57
C VAL A 174 -6.12 10.97 -1.48
N SER A 175 -4.82 11.02 -1.76
CA SER A 175 -4.09 12.29 -1.79
C SER A 175 -4.24 12.96 -3.15
N GLU A 176 -4.32 14.29 -3.18
CA GLU A 176 -4.23 15.05 -4.43
C GLU A 176 -2.83 14.95 -5.07
N MET A 177 -1.78 14.73 -4.27
CA MET A 177 -0.41 14.60 -4.78
C MET A 177 -0.07 13.19 -5.28
N LEU A 178 -0.73 12.17 -4.73
CA LEU A 178 -0.65 10.76 -5.14
C LEU A 178 -2.05 10.18 -5.40
N PRO A 179 -2.75 10.66 -6.45
CA PRO A 179 -4.10 10.19 -6.79
C PRO A 179 -4.15 8.70 -7.18
N GLU A 180 -3.02 8.11 -7.57
CA GLU A 180 -2.88 6.68 -7.82
C GLU A 180 -2.93 5.83 -6.54
N LEU A 181 -2.72 6.43 -5.36
CA LEU A 181 -2.68 5.72 -4.10
C LEU A 181 -3.98 5.94 -3.31
N LYS A 182 -4.71 4.85 -3.11
CA LYS A 182 -5.90 4.82 -2.28
C LYS A 182 -5.66 4.01 -1.02
N ILE A 183 -6.02 4.58 0.13
CA ILE A 183 -5.87 3.94 1.43
C ILE A 183 -7.25 3.68 2.01
N ASN A 184 -7.58 2.42 2.26
CA ASN A 184 -8.83 2.05 2.91
C ASN A 184 -8.54 1.51 4.32
N ILE A 185 -9.32 1.96 5.29
CA ILE A 185 -9.28 1.50 6.67
C ILE A 185 -10.68 1.05 7.03
N GLN A 186 -10.80 -0.19 7.50
CA GLN A 186 -12.06 -0.80 7.90
C GLN A 186 -11.88 -1.44 9.27
N SER A 187 -12.65 -1.04 10.25
CA SER A 187 -12.83 -1.75 11.52
C SER A 187 -14.26 -2.27 11.58
N LYS A 188 -14.41 -3.53 11.97
CA LYS A 188 -15.64 -4.32 11.92
C LYS A 188 -15.58 -5.48 12.87
#